data_AF-A0A9Q3D450-F1
#
_entry.id   AF-A0A9Q3D450-F1
#
_cell.length_a   1.000
_cell.length_b   1.000
_cell.length_c   1.000
_cell.angle_alpha   90.00
_cell.angle_beta   90.00
_cell.angle_gamma   90.00
#
_symmetry.space_group_name_H-M   'P 1'
#
loop_
_entity.id
_entity.type
_entity.pdbx_description
1 polymer ?
#
loop_
_entity_poly.entity_id
_entity_poly.type
_entity_poly.pdbx_seq_one_letter_code
_entity_poly.pdbx_strand_id
1 'polypeptide(L)'
;MEYKDHEGYIHDWVTLLPEIQLAYNTSKHSTTGKTPALVEKGWDSLLPVDHLKKNLLTIQPTAKEFHKMWKIACDTAAKCIDESKEYNKQRWDKSHMEPDFKEGDQVLVSTLNFNNLKGPKKMTGLFVEPLNIISLIEKNAVEVKLMEEFSRKHPVFPVSLLKLYFQKEEDKVPSRKKDLTPPKIVEVEDSPGPVKKSIKARNIRLNGKDKRQYLVRFKNQTADKDKWLAQDAILDGNLHLGKFRSSRRTEKSH
;
A
#
# COMPACT_ATOMS: atom_id res chain seq x y z
N MET A 1 32.55 15.51 0.94
CA MET A 1 32.67 14.09 0.57
C MET A 1 31.47 13.77 -0.29
N GLU A 2 31.64 13.73 -1.61
CA GLU A 2 30.58 13.31 -2.51
C GLU A 2 30.65 11.79 -2.63
N TYR A 3 29.57 11.12 -2.23
CA TYR A 3 29.42 9.69 -2.43
C TYR A 3 29.21 9.44 -3.93
N LYS A 4 30.13 8.71 -4.55
CA LYS A 4 30.05 8.23 -5.93
C LYS A 4 29.88 6.72 -5.90
N ASP A 5 28.91 6.22 -6.67
CA ASP A 5 28.70 4.79 -6.82
C ASP A 5 29.83 4.13 -7.60
N HIS A 6 29.84 2.79 -7.64
CA HIS A 6 30.87 1.99 -8.34
C HIS A 6 31.03 2.33 -9.83
N GLU A 7 30.01 2.95 -10.43
CA GLU A 7 30.01 3.43 -11.82
C GLU A 7 30.44 4.90 -11.97
N GLY A 8 30.79 5.58 -10.88
CA GLY A 8 31.24 6.98 -10.88
C GLY A 8 30.11 8.02 -10.91
N TYR A 9 28.84 7.59 -10.91
CA TYR A 9 27.68 8.49 -10.85
C TYR A 9 27.51 9.06 -9.44
N ILE A 10 27.23 10.37 -9.39
CA ILE A 10 26.82 11.07 -8.18
C ILE A 10 25.29 10.98 -8.14
N HIS A 11 24.71 10.44 -7.07
CA HIS A 11 23.24 10.38 -6.89
C HIS A 11 22.61 11.71 -6.48
N ASP A 12 23.25 12.83 -6.82
CA ASP A 12 22.75 14.17 -6.51
C ASP A 12 21.81 14.65 -7.61
N TRP A 13 20.60 14.11 -7.60
CA TRP A 13 19.54 14.51 -8.52
C TRP A 13 19.18 16.00 -8.39
N VAL A 14 19.45 16.64 -7.24
CA VAL A 14 19.14 18.06 -7.01
C VAL A 14 20.02 18.94 -7.88
N THR A 15 21.32 18.66 -7.96
CA THR A 15 22.24 19.40 -8.85
C THR A 15 21.93 19.18 -10.33
N LEU A 16 21.40 18.01 -10.70
CA LEU A 16 21.06 17.65 -12.08
C LEU A 16 19.68 18.18 -12.53
N LEU A 17 18.84 18.69 -11.61
CA LEU A 17 17.49 19.19 -11.94
C LEU A 17 17.47 20.20 -13.10
N PRO A 18 18.36 21.22 -13.17
CA PRO A 18 18.35 22.17 -14.28
C PRO A 18 18.66 21.51 -15.62
N GLU A 19 19.57 20.55 -15.64
CA GLU A 19 19.94 19.79 -16.86
C GLU A 19 18.80 18.88 -17.31
N ILE A 20 18.14 18.20 -16.37
CA ILE A 20 16.96 17.36 -16.64
C ILE A 20 15.80 18.21 -17.17
N GLN A 21 15.56 19.38 -16.57
CA GLN A 21 14.53 20.31 -17.02
C GLN A 21 14.80 20.78 -18.44
N LEU A 22 16.05 21.15 -18.75
CA LEU A 22 16.44 21.54 -20.11
C LEU A 22 16.22 20.38 -21.09
N ALA A 23 16.73 19.19 -20.77
CA ALA A 23 16.59 18.00 -21.60
C ALA A 23 15.13 17.65 -21.87
N TYR A 24 14.27 17.68 -20.84
CA TYR A 24 12.84 17.46 -20.97
C TYR A 24 12.17 18.51 -21.88
N ASN A 25 12.47 19.80 -21.66
CA ASN A 25 11.90 20.89 -22.43
C ASN A 25 12.31 20.89 -23.90
N THR A 26 13.48 20.31 -24.23
CA THR A 26 13.98 20.19 -25.61
C THR A 26 13.74 18.83 -26.26
N SER A 27 13.21 17.86 -25.51
CA SER A 27 12.86 16.54 -26.06
C SER A 27 11.48 16.58 -26.69
N LYS A 28 11.31 15.90 -27.83
CA LYS A 28 10.00 15.83 -28.50
C LYS A 28 9.05 14.97 -27.70
N HIS A 29 7.89 15.51 -27.34
CA HIS A 29 6.86 14.76 -26.64
C HIS A 29 6.02 13.94 -27.63
N SER A 30 5.70 12.70 -27.29
CA SER A 30 5.00 11.74 -28.17
C SER A 30 3.61 12.22 -28.59
N THR A 31 2.88 12.88 -27.69
CA THR A 31 1.51 13.38 -27.94
C THR A 31 1.48 14.58 -28.88
N THR A 32 2.44 15.50 -28.78
CA THR A 32 2.42 16.76 -29.57
C THR A 32 3.34 16.71 -30.78
N GLY A 33 4.27 15.74 -30.84
CA GLY A 33 5.32 15.67 -31.85
C GLY A 33 6.33 16.84 -31.78
N LYS A 34 6.18 17.71 -30.79
CA LYS A 34 6.94 18.95 -30.59
C LYS A 34 7.59 18.95 -29.21
N THR A 35 8.57 19.81 -29.03
CA THR A 35 9.21 20.05 -27.73
C THR A 35 8.29 20.83 -26.80
N PRO A 36 8.27 20.56 -25.48
CA PRO A 36 7.49 21.36 -24.53
C PRO A 36 7.83 22.85 -24.59
N ALA A 37 9.11 23.22 -24.78
CA ALA A 37 9.52 24.61 -24.91
C ALA A 37 8.87 25.29 -26.13
N LEU A 38 8.78 24.61 -27.27
CA LEU A 38 8.15 25.17 -28.47
C LEU A 38 6.64 25.35 -28.29
N VAL A 39 5.99 24.41 -27.61
CA VAL A 39 4.53 24.44 -27.38
C VAL A 39 4.15 25.49 -26.35
N GLU A 40 4.92 25.62 -25.27
CA GLU A 40 4.72 26.62 -24.23
C GLU A 40 5.13 28.00 -24.73
N LYS A 41 6.36 28.16 -25.23
CA LYS A 41 6.99 29.46 -25.49
C LYS A 41 6.97 29.91 -26.93
N GLY A 42 6.63 29.04 -27.88
CA GLY A 42 6.66 29.32 -29.32
C GLY A 42 8.06 29.22 -29.95
N TRP A 43 9.08 28.84 -29.19
CA TRP A 43 10.46 28.66 -29.65
C TRP A 43 11.21 27.62 -28.82
N ASP A 44 12.27 27.05 -29.39
CA ASP A 44 13.14 26.10 -28.70
C ASP A 44 14.22 26.81 -27.88
N SER A 45 14.61 26.20 -26.76
CA SER A 45 15.74 26.68 -25.96
C SER A 45 17.05 26.41 -26.70
N LEU A 46 17.98 27.36 -26.64
CA LEU A 46 19.32 27.19 -27.22
C LEU A 46 20.09 26.11 -26.45
N LEU A 47 20.56 25.09 -27.17
CA LEU A 47 21.42 24.07 -26.58
C LEU A 47 22.90 24.45 -26.71
N PRO A 48 23.79 23.90 -25.86
CA PRO A 48 25.23 24.06 -26.00
C PRO A 48 25.75 23.75 -27.42
N VAL A 49 25.15 22.77 -28.09
CA VAL A 49 25.47 22.38 -29.47
C VAL A 49 25.13 23.48 -30.48
N ASP A 50 24.11 24.29 -30.22
CA ASP A 50 23.72 25.37 -31.14
C ASP A 50 24.69 26.55 -31.07
N HIS A 51 25.39 26.74 -29.95
CA HIS A 51 26.46 27.73 -29.84
C HIS A 51 27.68 27.39 -30.73
N LEU A 52 27.85 26.13 -31.13
CA LEU A 52 28.87 25.72 -32.11
C LEU A 52 28.48 26.10 -33.55
N LYS A 53 27.20 26.39 -33.80
CA LYS A 53 26.65 26.78 -35.12
C LYS A 53 26.62 28.31 -35.33
N LYS A 54 27.35 29.08 -34.51
CA LYS A 54 27.38 30.56 -34.42
C LYS A 54 27.58 31.33 -35.74
N ASN A 55 27.96 30.68 -36.84
CA ASN A 55 28.13 31.31 -38.15
C ASN A 55 26.80 31.58 -38.89
N LEU A 56 25.66 31.17 -38.33
CA LEU A 56 24.34 31.48 -38.86
C LEU A 56 23.79 32.75 -38.19
N LEU A 57 23.45 33.77 -38.99
CA LEU A 57 22.80 34.99 -38.50
C LEU A 57 21.51 34.62 -37.77
N THR A 58 21.49 34.75 -36.44
CA THR A 58 20.28 34.55 -35.63
C THR A 58 19.55 35.87 -35.56
N ILE A 59 18.71 36.16 -36.56
CA ILE A 59 17.79 37.30 -36.51
C ILE A 59 16.72 36.96 -35.47
N GLN A 60 16.74 37.66 -34.34
CA GLN A 60 15.69 37.53 -33.34
C GLN A 60 14.39 38.13 -33.91
N PRO A 61 13.24 37.44 -33.81
CA PRO A 61 11.99 37.95 -34.34
C PRO A 61 11.61 39.25 -33.64
N THR A 62 10.94 40.14 -34.37
CA THR A 62 10.36 41.35 -33.77
C THR A 62 9.28 40.94 -32.76
N ALA A 63 9.02 41.74 -31.72
CA ALA A 63 7.97 41.44 -30.72
C ALA A 63 6.59 41.09 -31.34
N LYS A 64 6.24 41.72 -32.48
CA LYS A 64 5.01 41.42 -33.23
C LYS A 64 5.03 40.04 -33.87
N GLU A 65 6.18 39.59 -34.36
CA GLU A 65 6.36 38.26 -34.94
C GLU A 65 6.38 37.19 -33.84
N PHE A 66 7.04 37.50 -32.72
CA PHE A 66 7.01 36.66 -31.53
C PHE A 66 5.59 36.38 -31.04
N HIS A 67 4.75 37.42 -30.95
CA HIS A 67 3.34 37.26 -30.57
C HIS A 67 2.56 36.36 -31.54
N LYS A 68 2.84 36.47 -32.85
CA LYS A 68 2.23 35.58 -33.85
C LYS A 68 2.69 34.14 -33.66
N MET A 69 3.99 33.91 -33.45
CA MET A 69 4.55 32.58 -33.20
C MET A 69 3.95 31.95 -31.94
N TRP A 70 3.86 32.72 -30.85
CA TRP A 70 3.22 32.29 -29.61
C TRP A 70 1.76 31.87 -29.83
N LYS A 71 0.97 32.69 -30.52
CA LYS A 71 -0.42 32.35 -30.84
C LYS A 71 -0.54 31.04 -31.62
N ILE A 72 0.28 30.86 -32.65
CA ILE A 72 0.31 29.62 -33.42
C ILE A 72 0.68 28.44 -32.53
N ALA A 73 1.65 28.60 -31.63
CA ALA A 73 2.04 27.56 -30.68
C ALA A 73 0.86 27.17 -29.78
N CYS A 74 0.18 28.13 -29.16
CA CYS A 74 -1.01 27.89 -28.33
C CYS A 74 -2.12 27.19 -29.11
N ASP A 75 -2.43 27.66 -30.33
CA ASP A 75 -3.47 27.05 -31.16
C ASP A 75 -3.12 25.60 -31.52
N THR A 76 -1.84 25.32 -31.82
CA THR A 76 -1.40 23.94 -32.06
C THR A 76 -1.41 23.09 -30.80
N ALA A 77 -1.07 23.65 -29.65
CA ALA A 77 -1.13 22.98 -28.35
C ALA A 77 -2.56 22.53 -28.04
N ALA A 78 -3.52 23.44 -28.20
CA ALA A 78 -4.94 23.17 -27.99
C ALA A 78 -5.43 22.03 -28.89
N LYS A 79 -5.09 22.07 -30.19
CA LYS A 79 -5.44 21.00 -31.14
C LYS A 79 -4.85 19.65 -30.73
N CYS A 80 -3.55 19.58 -30.39
CA CYS A 80 -2.93 18.33 -29.96
C CYS A 80 -3.56 17.78 -28.68
N ILE A 81 -3.95 18.65 -27.75
CA ILE A 81 -4.65 18.25 -26.52
C ILE A 81 -6.02 17.65 -26.86
N ASP A 82 -6.77 18.28 -27.75
CA ASP A 82 -8.11 17.80 -28.14
C ASP A 82 -8.03 16.49 -28.93
N GLU A 83 -7.07 16.35 -29.85
CA GLU A 83 -6.77 15.09 -30.55
C GLU A 83 -6.37 13.99 -29.56
N SER A 84 -5.53 14.30 -28.57
CA SER A 84 -5.14 13.33 -27.53
C SER A 84 -6.31 12.91 -26.66
N LYS A 85 -7.20 13.83 -26.28
CA LYS A 85 -8.40 13.52 -25.50
C LYS A 85 -9.31 12.59 -26.29
N GLU A 86 -9.54 12.88 -27.56
CA GLU A 86 -10.38 12.08 -28.44
C GLU A 86 -9.78 10.69 -28.67
N TYR A 87 -8.48 10.59 -28.92
CA TYR A 87 -7.77 9.31 -29.02
C TYR A 87 -7.91 8.48 -27.74
N ASN A 88 -7.66 9.08 -26.58
CA ASN A 88 -7.76 8.41 -25.29
C ASN A 88 -9.19 7.94 -25.00
N LYS A 89 -10.19 8.78 -25.31
CA LYS A 89 -11.61 8.44 -25.20
C LYS A 89 -11.96 7.25 -26.08
N GLN A 90 -11.64 7.30 -27.38
CA GLN A 90 -11.90 6.18 -28.29
C GLN A 90 -11.21 4.89 -27.84
N ARG A 91 -10.00 4.99 -27.28
CA ARG A 91 -9.27 3.81 -26.79
C ARG A 91 -9.91 3.23 -25.54
N TRP A 92 -10.34 4.10 -24.63
CA TRP A 92 -11.06 3.74 -23.40
C TRP A 92 -12.39 3.08 -23.75
N ASP A 93 -13.23 3.73 -24.54
CA ASP A 93 -14.58 3.27 -24.92
C ASP A 93 -14.56 1.90 -25.62
N LYS A 94 -13.47 1.54 -26.31
CA LYS A 94 -13.30 0.22 -26.96
C LYS A 94 -13.16 -0.95 -25.98
N SER A 95 -12.54 -0.72 -24.82
CA SER A 95 -12.24 -1.78 -23.84
C SER A 95 -13.02 -1.64 -22.54
N HIS A 96 -13.51 -0.43 -22.27
CA HIS A 96 -14.21 -0.14 -21.05
C HIS A 96 -15.64 -0.65 -21.14
N MET A 97 -16.03 -1.49 -20.19
CA MET A 97 -17.42 -1.86 -19.98
C MET A 97 -17.86 -1.20 -18.68
N GLU A 98 -18.84 -0.30 -18.77
CA GLU A 98 -19.48 0.29 -17.59
C GLU A 98 -20.23 -0.84 -16.85
N PRO A 99 -19.95 -1.08 -15.56
CA PRO A 99 -20.72 -2.03 -14.78
C PRO A 99 -22.14 -1.48 -14.52
N ASP A 100 -23.16 -2.28 -14.84
CA ASP A 100 -24.55 -1.93 -14.56
C ASP A 100 -24.87 -2.27 -13.09
N PHE A 101 -24.67 -1.28 -12.21
CA PHE A 101 -25.09 -1.37 -10.81
C PHE A 101 -26.50 -0.79 -10.65
N LYS A 102 -27.34 -1.43 -9.85
CA LYS A 102 -28.66 -0.93 -9.49
C LYS A 102 -28.76 -0.72 -7.99
N GLU A 103 -29.63 0.22 -7.61
CA GLU A 103 -29.97 0.42 -6.21
C GLU A 103 -30.54 -0.88 -5.63
N GLY A 104 -30.05 -1.28 -4.45
CA GLY A 104 -30.42 -2.53 -3.82
C GLY A 104 -29.54 -3.74 -4.18
N ASP A 105 -28.69 -3.67 -5.22
CA ASP A 105 -27.75 -4.75 -5.52
C ASP A 105 -26.74 -4.93 -4.39
N GLN A 106 -26.23 -6.16 -4.26
CA GLN A 106 -25.15 -6.47 -3.33
C GLN A 106 -23.80 -6.35 -4.05
N VAL A 107 -22.86 -5.67 -3.42
CA VAL A 107 -21.52 -5.44 -3.94
C VAL A 107 -20.45 -5.74 -2.90
N LEU A 108 -19.31 -6.21 -3.39
CA LEU A 108 -18.09 -6.43 -2.63
C LEU A 108 -17.19 -5.20 -2.78
N VAL A 109 -16.78 -4.61 -1.65
CA VAL A 109 -15.88 -3.44 -1.64
C VAL A 109 -14.43 -3.89 -1.45
N SER A 110 -13.51 -3.42 -2.30
CA SER A 110 -12.09 -3.79 -2.21
C SER A 110 -11.41 -3.27 -0.94
N THR A 111 -10.63 -4.13 -0.28
CA THR A 111 -9.89 -3.80 0.94
C THR A 111 -8.58 -3.02 0.71
N LEU A 112 -8.25 -2.69 -0.54
CA LEU A 112 -6.96 -2.08 -0.92
C LEU A 112 -6.63 -0.80 -0.10
N ASN A 113 -7.66 0.01 0.17
CA ASN A 113 -7.60 1.29 0.89
C ASN A 113 -8.09 1.20 2.36
N PHE A 114 -8.24 -0.02 2.89
CA PHE A 114 -8.64 -0.24 4.27
C PHE A 114 -7.41 -0.44 5.15
N ASN A 115 -7.15 0.53 6.03
CA ASN A 115 -6.02 0.49 6.96
C ASN A 115 -6.37 -0.10 8.33
N ASN A 116 -7.67 -0.29 8.61
CA ASN A 116 -8.18 -0.68 9.93
C ASN A 116 -8.65 -2.13 9.99
N LEU A 117 -8.28 -2.96 9.01
CA LEU A 117 -8.63 -4.38 9.02
C LEU A 117 -7.77 -5.11 10.04
N LYS A 118 -8.38 -6.02 10.81
CA LYS A 118 -7.66 -6.82 11.79
C LYS A 118 -6.69 -7.76 11.06
N GLY A 119 -5.41 -7.71 11.44
CA GLY A 119 -4.37 -8.63 10.95
C GLY A 119 -3.46 -8.04 9.87
N PRO A 120 -2.46 -8.81 9.40
CA PRO A 120 -1.54 -8.36 8.37
C PRO A 120 -2.23 -8.30 7.00
N LYS A 121 -1.95 -7.24 6.21
CA LYS A 121 -2.55 -7.00 4.87
C LYS A 121 -2.48 -8.19 3.91
N LYS A 122 -1.47 -9.07 4.07
CA LYS A 122 -1.29 -10.29 3.27
C LYS A 122 -2.32 -11.39 3.60
N MET A 123 -2.87 -11.38 4.81
CA MET A 123 -3.84 -12.38 5.29
C MET A 123 -5.28 -11.85 5.36
N THR A 124 -5.49 -10.56 5.14
CA THR A 124 -6.83 -9.98 5.04
C THR A 124 -7.44 -10.30 3.68
N GLY A 125 -8.75 -10.58 3.64
CA GLY A 125 -9.47 -10.76 2.39
C GLY A 125 -9.33 -9.56 1.46
N LEU A 126 -9.34 -9.80 0.14
CA LEU A 126 -9.23 -8.74 -0.88
C LEU A 126 -10.49 -7.87 -0.99
N PHE A 127 -11.62 -8.39 -0.51
CA PHE A 127 -12.91 -7.73 -0.50
C PHE A 127 -13.57 -7.86 0.87
N VAL A 128 -14.30 -6.83 1.26
CA VAL A 128 -15.22 -6.84 2.39
C VAL A 128 -16.43 -7.70 2.05
N GLU A 129 -17.16 -8.14 3.07
CA GLU A 129 -18.44 -8.84 2.90
C GLU A 129 -19.42 -8.06 2.01
N PRO A 130 -20.44 -8.75 1.45
CA PRO A 130 -21.43 -8.13 0.57
C PRO A 130 -22.17 -6.99 1.28
N LEU A 131 -22.11 -5.80 0.71
CA LEU A 131 -22.82 -4.61 1.17
C LEU A 131 -23.85 -4.19 0.14
N ASN A 132 -24.94 -3.58 0.59
CA ASN A 132 -26.01 -3.15 -0.29
C ASN A 132 -25.74 -1.74 -0.83
N ILE A 133 -26.00 -1.53 -2.11
CA ILE A 133 -26.03 -0.20 -2.72
C ILE A 133 -27.24 0.57 -2.21
N ILE A 134 -27.02 1.78 -1.69
CA ILE A 134 -28.08 2.70 -1.28
C ILE A 134 -28.51 3.56 -2.46
N SER A 135 -27.56 4.23 -3.09
CA SER A 135 -27.82 5.20 -4.16
C SER A 135 -26.68 5.19 -5.18
N LEU A 136 -27.02 5.54 -6.42
CA LEU A 136 -26.04 5.78 -7.48
C LEU A 136 -25.86 7.29 -7.62
N ILE A 137 -24.71 7.81 -7.15
CA ILE A 137 -24.45 9.26 -7.16
C ILE A 137 -24.06 9.70 -8.57
N GLU A 138 -23.15 8.96 -9.21
CA GLU A 138 -22.66 9.21 -10.57
C GLU A 138 -22.31 7.90 -11.27
N LYS A 139 -22.01 7.96 -12.58
CA LYS A 139 -21.54 6.81 -13.36
C LYS A 139 -20.32 6.10 -12.78
N ASN A 140 -19.45 6.83 -12.06
CA ASN A 140 -18.20 6.30 -11.52
C ASN A 140 -18.21 6.15 -10.00
N ALA A 141 -19.29 6.52 -9.30
CA ALA A 141 -19.34 6.55 -7.84
C ALA A 141 -20.68 6.05 -7.30
N VAL A 142 -20.60 5.10 -6.36
CA VAL A 142 -21.75 4.40 -5.79
C VAL A 142 -21.72 4.56 -4.27
N GLU A 143 -22.86 4.86 -3.68
CA GLU A 143 -23.03 4.91 -2.23
C GLU A 143 -23.45 3.53 -1.70
N VAL A 144 -22.69 3.04 -0.73
CA VAL A 144 -22.86 1.71 -0.15
C VAL A 144 -23.19 1.81 1.33
N LYS A 145 -24.11 0.97 1.79
CA LYS A 145 -24.44 0.85 3.20
C LYS A 145 -23.29 0.20 3.97
N LEU A 146 -22.49 1.02 4.64
CA LEU A 146 -21.39 0.55 5.46
C LEU A 146 -21.86 -0.10 6.76
N MET A 147 -21.18 -1.16 7.18
CA MET A 147 -21.32 -1.76 8.50
C MET A 147 -20.72 -0.85 9.58
N GLU A 148 -21.13 -1.04 10.84
CA GLU A 148 -20.67 -0.23 11.98
C GLU A 148 -19.13 -0.24 12.14
N GLU A 149 -18.49 -1.37 11.85
CA GLU A 149 -17.01 -1.51 11.85
C GLU A 149 -16.32 -0.54 10.88
N PHE A 150 -17.01 -0.15 9.80
CA PHE A 150 -16.52 0.75 8.76
C PHE A 150 -17.16 2.14 8.81
N SER A 151 -17.93 2.47 9.85
CA SER A 151 -18.63 3.77 10.01
C SER A 151 -17.73 5.00 9.90
N ARG A 152 -16.42 4.87 10.16
CA ARG A 152 -15.43 5.96 10.00
C ARG A 152 -14.99 6.21 8.56
N LYS A 153 -15.35 5.33 7.63
CA LYS A 153 -15.03 5.47 6.19
C LYS A 153 -16.18 6.19 5.48
N HIS A 154 -15.85 6.89 4.41
CA HIS A 154 -16.86 7.50 3.57
C HIS A 154 -17.67 6.40 2.84
N PRO A 155 -19.01 6.48 2.79
CA PRO A 155 -19.86 5.42 2.20
C PRO A 155 -19.81 5.37 0.68
N VAL A 156 -19.25 6.39 0.03
CA VAL A 156 -19.14 6.47 -1.43
C VAL A 156 -17.83 5.86 -1.91
N PHE A 157 -17.94 4.88 -2.79
CA PHE A 157 -16.81 4.20 -3.42
C PHE A 157 -16.83 4.36 -4.93
N PRO A 158 -15.65 4.49 -5.57
CA PRO A 158 -15.58 4.45 -7.02
C PRO A 158 -15.91 3.04 -7.53
N VAL A 159 -16.54 2.99 -8.70
CA VAL A 159 -16.97 1.75 -9.37
C VAL A 159 -15.80 0.76 -9.55
N SER A 160 -14.59 1.25 -9.79
CA SER A 160 -13.38 0.41 -9.93
C SER A 160 -13.01 -0.40 -8.68
N LEU A 161 -13.47 0.01 -7.50
CA LEU A 161 -13.24 -0.69 -6.24
C LEU A 161 -14.40 -1.61 -5.84
N LEU A 162 -15.45 -1.69 -6.66
CA LEU A 162 -16.63 -2.48 -6.41
C LEU A 162 -16.69 -3.68 -7.35
N LYS A 163 -17.26 -4.79 -6.86
CA LYS A 163 -17.64 -5.94 -7.67
C LYS A 163 -19.05 -6.36 -7.34
N LEU A 164 -19.86 -6.64 -8.36
CA LEU A 164 -21.18 -7.25 -8.17
C LEU A 164 -21.03 -8.59 -7.45
N TYR A 165 -21.84 -8.78 -6.42
CA TYR A 165 -21.94 -10.03 -5.69
C TYR A 165 -23.06 -10.88 -6.28
N PHE A 166 -22.69 -12.00 -6.92
CA PHE A 166 -23.65 -12.99 -7.39
C PHE A 166 -23.76 -14.11 -6.36
N GLN A 167 -24.90 -14.19 -5.67
CA GLN A 167 -25.18 -15.31 -4.76
C GLN A 167 -25.44 -16.57 -5.60
N LYS A 168 -24.62 -17.62 -5.43
CA LYS A 168 -24.84 -18.90 -6.12
C LYS A 168 -26.08 -19.57 -5.54
N GLU A 169 -26.86 -20.24 -6.38
CA GLU A 169 -28.05 -20.99 -5.94
C GLU A 169 -27.71 -22.09 -4.90
N GLU A 170 -26.49 -22.63 -4.95
CA GLU A 170 -25.98 -23.59 -3.96
C GLU A 170 -25.88 -23.01 -2.53
N ASP A 171 -25.73 -21.69 -2.38
CA ASP A 171 -25.68 -21.01 -1.08
C ASP A 171 -27.08 -20.70 -0.50
N LYS A 172 -28.14 -20.93 -1.29
CA LYS A 172 -29.53 -20.87 -0.81
C LYS A 172 -29.95 -22.14 -0.07
N VAL A 173 -29.16 -23.22 -0.16
CA VAL A 173 -29.43 -24.48 0.54
C VAL A 173 -28.99 -24.33 2.02
N PRO A 174 -29.92 -24.33 2.99
CA PRO A 174 -29.59 -24.10 4.41
C PRO A 174 -28.58 -25.11 4.97
N SER A 175 -28.54 -26.30 4.38
CA SER A 175 -27.72 -27.44 4.78
C SER A 175 -26.21 -27.23 4.61
N ARG A 176 -25.79 -26.15 3.92
CA ARG A 176 -24.38 -25.84 3.67
C ARG A 176 -23.94 -24.48 4.23
N LYS A 177 -24.57 -23.99 5.29
CA LYS A 177 -23.90 -23.03 6.18
C LYS A 177 -22.72 -23.76 6.81
N LYS A 178 -21.58 -23.79 6.11
CA LYS A 178 -20.30 -24.11 6.76
C LYS A 178 -20.15 -23.03 7.81
N ASP A 179 -20.22 -23.41 9.07
CA ASP A 179 -19.75 -22.59 10.18
C ASP A 179 -18.27 -22.29 9.92
N LEU A 180 -18.02 -21.26 9.13
CA LEU A 180 -16.71 -20.67 8.86
C LEU A 180 -16.39 -19.62 9.92
N THR A 181 -17.16 -19.56 11.01
CA THR A 181 -16.71 -18.90 12.23
C THR A 181 -15.38 -19.57 12.58
N PRO A 182 -14.25 -18.85 12.50
CA PRO A 182 -13.02 -19.36 13.06
C PRO A 182 -13.37 -19.74 14.50
N PRO A 183 -13.00 -20.94 14.99
CA PRO A 183 -13.29 -21.31 16.36
C PRO A 183 -12.81 -20.16 17.23
N LYS A 184 -13.73 -19.51 17.95
CA LYS A 184 -13.41 -18.45 18.88
C LYS A 184 -12.31 -19.05 19.74
N ILE A 185 -11.10 -18.52 19.66
CA ILE A 185 -10.01 -18.96 20.52
C ILE A 185 -10.50 -18.59 21.91
N VAL A 186 -11.09 -19.55 22.60
CA VAL A 186 -11.36 -19.43 24.01
C VAL A 186 -9.97 -19.28 24.60
N GLU A 187 -9.67 -18.09 25.11
CA GLU A 187 -8.61 -17.95 26.09
C GLU A 187 -9.05 -18.85 27.24
N VAL A 188 -8.70 -20.14 27.13
CA VAL A 188 -8.80 -21.06 28.25
C VAL A 188 -7.92 -20.40 29.28
N GLU A 189 -8.52 -19.93 30.38
CA GLU A 189 -7.80 -19.57 31.59
C GLU A 189 -7.02 -20.82 32.01
N ASP A 190 -5.83 -20.95 31.44
CA ASP A 190 -4.93 -22.06 31.61
C ASP A 190 -4.30 -21.84 32.97
N SER A 191 -5.07 -22.15 34.00
CA SER A 191 -4.61 -22.21 35.38
C SER A 191 -3.36 -23.09 35.36
N PRO A 192 -2.18 -22.55 35.70
CA PRO A 192 -0.93 -23.24 35.47
C PRO A 192 -0.95 -24.57 36.22
N GLY A 193 -0.86 -25.68 35.49
CA GLY A 193 -0.84 -27.01 36.09
C GLY A 193 0.40 -27.23 36.98
N PRO A 194 0.46 -28.35 37.72
CA PRO A 194 1.58 -28.65 38.60
C PRO A 194 2.90 -28.75 37.82
N VAL A 195 3.94 -28.07 38.31
CA VAL A 195 5.21 -27.90 37.61
C VAL A 195 6.12 -29.12 37.80
N LYS A 196 6.77 -29.58 36.72
CA LYS A 196 7.78 -30.65 36.75
C LYS A 196 9.19 -30.06 36.94
N LYS A 197 9.60 -29.14 36.07
CA LYS A 197 10.90 -28.45 36.16
C LYS A 197 10.94 -27.17 35.31
N SER A 198 11.84 -26.26 35.65
CA SER A 198 12.21 -25.12 34.80
C SER A 198 13.47 -25.45 33.98
N ILE A 199 13.48 -25.06 32.71
CA ILE A 199 14.49 -25.49 31.73
C ILE A 199 15.40 -24.34 31.31
N LYS A 200 14.82 -23.16 31.05
CA LYS A 200 15.55 -21.99 30.55
C LYS A 200 15.06 -20.73 31.25
N ALA A 201 15.91 -19.71 31.26
CA ALA A 201 15.55 -18.37 31.71
C ALA A 201 15.88 -17.36 30.60
N ARG A 202 15.02 -16.36 30.40
CA ARG A 202 15.26 -15.24 29.48
C ARG A 202 14.82 -13.92 30.12
N ASN A 203 15.46 -12.83 29.71
CA ASN A 203 15.04 -11.47 30.06
C ASN A 203 14.35 -10.84 28.86
N ILE A 204 13.23 -10.19 29.08
CA ILE A 204 12.44 -9.52 28.04
C ILE A 204 12.05 -8.15 28.55
N ARG A 205 12.06 -7.17 27.65
CA ARG A 205 11.58 -5.83 27.94
C ARG A 205 10.10 -5.74 27.58
N LEU A 206 9.24 -5.62 28.59
CA LEU A 206 7.79 -5.49 28.45
C LEU A 206 7.37 -4.15 29.10
N ASN A 207 6.70 -3.29 28.33
CA ASN A 207 6.28 -1.94 28.76
C ASN A 207 7.42 -1.13 29.39
N GLY A 208 8.61 -1.16 28.77
CA GLY A 208 9.79 -0.43 29.21
C GLY A 208 10.55 -1.02 30.41
N LYS A 209 10.02 -2.06 31.07
CA LYS A 209 10.65 -2.73 32.23
C LYS A 209 11.24 -4.08 31.84
N ASP A 210 12.42 -4.38 32.38
CA ASP A 210 13.05 -5.69 32.21
C ASP A 210 12.40 -6.71 33.14
N LYS A 211 11.76 -7.73 32.55
CA LYS A 211 11.15 -8.84 33.27
C LYS A 211 11.84 -10.15 32.92
N ARG A 212 12.08 -10.97 33.94
CA ARG A 212 12.67 -12.30 33.79
C ARG A 212 11.57 -13.35 33.70
N GLN A 213 11.63 -14.18 32.65
CA GLN A 213 10.74 -15.31 32.45
C GLN A 213 11.51 -16.62 32.48
N TYR A 214 10.81 -17.69 32.85
CA TYR A 214 11.33 -19.05 32.90
C TYR A 214 10.49 -19.97 32.03
N LEU A 215 11.14 -20.85 31.27
CA LEU A 215 10.47 -21.88 30.49
C LEU A 215 10.15 -23.04 31.42
N VAL A 216 8.87 -23.27 31.66
CA VAL A 216 8.36 -24.24 32.63
C VAL A 216 7.77 -25.43 31.90
N ARG A 217 8.20 -26.63 32.31
CA ARG A 217 7.60 -27.90 31.89
C ARG A 217 6.64 -28.39 32.96
N PHE A 218 5.39 -28.62 32.57
CA PHE A 218 4.34 -29.11 33.45
C PHE A 218 4.42 -30.63 33.63
N LYS A 219 3.92 -31.14 34.76
CA LYS A 219 3.76 -32.59 34.96
C LYS A 219 2.71 -33.12 33.98
N ASN A 220 2.97 -34.31 33.42
CA ASN A 220 2.08 -35.01 32.49
C ASN A 220 1.78 -34.27 31.18
N GLN A 221 2.61 -33.29 30.80
CA GLN A 221 2.52 -32.61 29.50
C GLN A 221 3.82 -32.82 28.70
N THR A 222 3.67 -32.90 27.37
CA THR A 222 4.78 -32.96 26.42
C THR A 222 5.44 -31.58 26.26
N ALA A 223 6.64 -31.58 25.67
CA ALA A 223 7.43 -30.35 25.47
C ALA A 223 6.71 -29.27 24.64
N ASP A 224 5.74 -29.66 23.80
CA ASP A 224 4.97 -28.74 22.96
C ASP A 224 4.09 -27.78 23.76
N LYS A 225 3.79 -28.14 25.01
CA LYS A 225 3.02 -27.31 25.95
C LYS A 225 3.90 -26.53 26.93
N ASP A 226 5.22 -26.51 26.74
CA ASP A 226 6.12 -25.73 27.60
C ASP A 226 5.84 -24.23 27.41
N LYS A 227 5.60 -23.51 28.51
CA LYS A 227 5.26 -22.07 28.47
C LYS A 227 6.30 -21.21 29.19
N TRP A 228 6.47 -19.98 28.70
CA TRP A 228 7.28 -18.97 29.36
C TRP A 228 6.45 -18.22 30.40
N LEU A 229 6.77 -18.42 31.68
CA LEU A 229 6.05 -17.83 32.80
C LEU A 229 6.95 -16.90 33.62
N ALA A 230 6.35 -15.86 34.19
CA ALA A 230 6.99 -15.05 35.23
C ALA A 230 7.04 -15.82 36.56
N GLN A 231 7.93 -15.44 37.47
CA GLN A 231 8.08 -16.13 38.76
C GLN A 231 6.75 -16.23 39.54
N ASP A 232 5.95 -15.17 39.52
CA ASP A 232 4.70 -15.06 40.27
C ASP A 232 3.58 -15.94 39.71
N ALA A 233 3.69 -16.35 38.44
CA ALA A 233 2.70 -17.17 37.74
C ALA A 233 3.01 -18.68 37.83
N ILE A 234 4.06 -19.08 38.56
CA ILE A 234 4.50 -20.47 38.69
C ILE A 234 4.06 -21.00 40.05
N LEU A 235 3.23 -22.04 40.06
CA LEU A 235 2.90 -22.77 41.30
C LEU A 235 4.18 -23.33 41.94
N ASP A 236 4.37 -23.06 43.24
CA ASP A 236 5.60 -23.36 43.98
C ASP A 236 6.89 -22.85 43.32
N GLY A 237 6.79 -21.68 42.66
CA GLY A 237 7.87 -21.10 41.86
C GLY A 237 9.21 -21.00 42.59
N ASN A 238 9.23 -20.65 43.87
CA ASN A 238 10.47 -20.54 44.64
C ASN A 238 11.23 -21.86 44.76
N LEU A 239 10.52 -22.98 44.95
CA LEU A 239 11.13 -24.32 45.07
C LEU A 239 11.75 -24.75 43.72
N HIS A 240 10.99 -24.60 42.64
CA HIS A 240 11.42 -25.01 41.30
C HIS A 240 12.52 -24.11 40.74
N LEU A 241 12.46 -22.80 40.99
CA LEU A 241 13.50 -21.86 40.60
C LEU A 241 14.76 -21.99 41.46
N GLY A 242 14.63 -22.35 42.74
CA GLY A 242 15.75 -22.69 43.60
C GLY A 242 16.57 -23.86 43.03
N LYS A 243 15.90 -24.97 42.71
CA LYS A 243 16.53 -26.15 42.09
C LYS A 243 17.19 -25.87 40.74
N PHE A 244 16.59 -24.99 39.93
CA PHE A 244 17.16 -24.59 38.64
C PHE A 244 18.37 -23.66 38.77
N ARG A 245 18.34 -22.75 39.75
CA ARG A 245 19.48 -21.87 40.04
C ARG A 245 20.65 -22.67 40.59
N SER A 246 20.41 -23.68 41.43
CA SER A 246 21.47 -24.57 41.94
C SER A 246 22.06 -25.43 40.83
N SER A 247 21.24 -26.05 39.96
CA SER A 247 21.74 -26.86 38.84
C SER A 247 22.57 -26.06 37.84
N ARG A 248 22.21 -24.79 37.58
CA ARG A 248 23.01 -23.91 36.71
C ARG A 248 24.31 -23.42 37.34
N ARG A 249 24.41 -23.39 38.67
CA ARG A 249 25.67 -23.04 39.35
C ARG A 249 26.66 -24.20 39.27
N THR A 250 26.18 -25.44 39.43
CA THR A 250 27.01 -26.64 39.31
C THR A 250 27.47 -26.91 37.87
N GLU A 251 26.64 -26.60 36.87
CA GLU A 251 27.04 -26.69 35.43
C GLU A 251 28.09 -25.65 35.02
N LYS A 252 28.29 -24.59 35.80
CA LYS A 252 29.24 -23.50 35.48
C LYS A 252 30.59 -23.63 36.19
N SER A 253 30.73 -24.55 37.15
CA SER A 253 31.98 -24.78 37.89
C SER A 253 32.80 -25.96 37.35
N HIS A 254 32.36 -26.56 36.24
CA HIS A 254 33.12 -27.47 35.40
C HIS A 254 33.38 -26.78 34.07
#